data_AF-A0A2M6Z754-F1
#
_entry.id   AF-A0A2M6Z754-F1
#
_cell.length_a   1.000
_cell.length_b   1.000
_cell.length_c   1.000
_cell.angle_alpha   90.00
_cell.angle_beta   90.00
_cell.angle_gamma   90.00
#
_symmetry.space_group_name_H-M   'P 1'
#
loop_
_entity.id
_entity.type
_entity.pdbx_description
1 polymer ?
#
loop_
_entity_poly.entity_id
_entity_poly.type
_entity_poly.pdbx_seq_one_letter_code
_entity_poly.pdbx_strand_id
1 'polypeptide(L)'
;MLTNKKKYDSLINRSPLRYSGILTILFAVSISFFACGKTENNSQKVIARVDDKTLTTNEMKIIDPNGTLTADEIRTIVNNWIEQELLIKIAEEKGITRGTKLQWQIEEAKAEVIINELGKQIRVRSNSETEARRLIEGELEKMKKRSRIEAAPWLVK
;
A
#
# COMPACT_ATOMS: atom_id res chain seq x y z
N MET A 1 20.42 65.67 28.86
CA MET A 1 21.79 65.94 28.36
C MET A 1 22.74 64.99 29.07
N LEU A 2 22.99 63.80 28.51
CA LEU A 2 24.02 63.46 27.52
C LEU A 2 25.43 63.26 28.13
N THR A 3 25.76 61.98 28.28
CA THR A 3 27.08 61.34 28.04
C THR A 3 28.15 61.60 29.12
N ASN A 4 29.18 60.79 29.36
CA ASN A 4 30.04 59.92 28.54
C ASN A 4 30.94 59.17 29.58
N LYS A 5 30.97 57.84 29.69
CA LYS A 5 31.78 56.85 28.93
C LYS A 5 33.10 56.42 29.63
N LYS A 6 33.24 55.08 29.69
CA LYS A 6 34.45 54.23 29.82
C LYS A 6 35.05 53.98 31.21
N LYS A 7 34.93 52.73 31.68
CA LYS A 7 36.07 51.78 31.79
C LYS A 7 35.57 50.36 32.14
N TYR A 8 35.24 49.57 31.11
CA TYR A 8 35.04 48.12 31.25
C TYR A 8 35.92 47.43 30.20
N ASP A 9 37.22 47.41 30.48
CA ASP A 9 38.21 46.63 29.76
C ASP A 9 38.99 45.80 30.79
N SER A 10 38.46 44.62 31.07
CA SER A 10 39.13 43.43 31.61
C SER A 10 37.99 42.42 31.86
N LEU A 11 37.85 41.28 31.21
CA LEU A 11 38.83 40.34 30.69
C LEU A 11 38.16 39.56 29.55
N ILE A 12 38.73 39.67 28.35
CA ILE A 12 38.47 38.75 27.24
C ILE A 12 39.21 37.46 27.61
N ASN A 13 38.52 36.52 28.27
CA ASN A 13 39.00 35.16 28.40
C ASN A 13 38.47 34.34 27.22
N ARG A 14 39.35 34.09 26.24
CA ARG A 14 39.10 33.21 25.11
C ARG A 14 39.17 31.76 25.60
N SER A 15 38.05 31.06 25.63
CA SER A 15 38.05 29.59 25.58
C SER A 15 37.81 29.15 24.14
N PRO A 16 38.68 28.29 23.57
CA PRO A 16 38.45 27.73 22.25
C PRO A 16 37.32 26.69 22.32
N LEU A 17 36.40 26.78 21.35
CA LEU A 17 35.34 25.82 21.11
C LEU A 17 35.88 24.40 21.08
N ARG A 18 35.56 23.59 22.10
CA ARG A 18 35.72 22.13 22.08
C ARG A 18 34.45 21.49 21.52
N TYR A 19 34.09 21.83 20.28
CA TYR A 19 33.02 21.16 19.51
C TYR A 19 33.58 20.07 18.57
N SER A 20 34.70 19.45 18.95
CA SER A 20 35.52 18.62 18.06
C SER A 20 35.19 17.12 18.05
N GLY A 21 34.25 16.63 18.86
CA GLY A 21 33.93 15.19 18.93
C GLY A 21 32.47 14.82 18.72
N ILE A 22 31.55 15.71 19.07
CA ILE A 22 30.10 15.39 19.07
C ILE A 22 29.49 15.64 17.68
N LEU A 23 30.03 16.58 16.89
CA LEU A 23 29.53 16.89 15.55
C LEU A 23 29.83 15.77 14.53
N THR A 24 30.93 15.05 14.72
CA THR A 24 31.34 13.95 13.83
C THR A 24 30.48 12.69 14.01
N ILE A 25 29.97 12.43 15.21
CA ILE A 25 29.09 11.28 15.49
C ILE A 25 27.72 11.47 14.84
N LEU A 26 27.17 12.68 14.84
CA LEU A 26 25.89 12.97 14.19
C LEU A 26 25.95 12.86 12.67
N PHE A 27 27.09 13.16 12.04
CA PHE A 27 27.27 12.99 10.59
C PHE A 27 27.50 11.53 10.18
N ALA A 28 28.13 10.72 11.03
CA ALA A 28 28.34 9.30 10.76
C ALA A 28 27.04 8.47 10.84
N VAL A 29 26.07 8.87 11.69
CA VAL A 29 24.77 8.18 11.82
C VAL A 29 23.84 8.45 10.63
N SER A 30 23.95 9.59 9.94
CA SER A 30 23.07 9.90 8.81
C SER A 30 23.40 9.12 7.53
N ILE A 31 24.62 8.60 7.39
CA ILE A 31 25.05 7.88 6.18
C ILE A 31 24.55 6.42 6.17
N SER A 32 24.15 5.88 7.33
CA SER A 32 23.70 4.48 7.44
C SER A 32 22.30 4.21 6.89
N PHE A 33 21.53 5.23 6.48
CA PHE A 33 20.20 5.04 5.88
C PHE A 33 20.21 4.84 4.36
N PHE A 34 21.36 4.95 3.69
CA PHE A 34 21.50 4.66 2.25
C PHE A 34 22.03 3.25 1.96
N ALA A 35 22.06 2.35 2.95
CA ALA A 35 22.12 0.92 2.70
C ALA A 35 20.74 0.43 2.21
N CYS A 36 20.30 0.98 1.08
CA CYS A 36 19.19 0.48 0.28
C CYS A 36 19.65 -0.87 -0.26
N GLY A 37 19.37 -1.92 0.51
CA GLY A 37 19.49 -3.30 0.06
C GLY A 37 18.64 -3.43 -1.18
N LYS A 38 19.30 -3.44 -2.35
CA LYS A 38 18.72 -3.93 -3.58
C LYS A 38 18.56 -5.43 -3.36
N THR A 39 17.43 -5.80 -2.75
CA THR A 39 17.03 -7.19 -2.58
C THR A 39 16.71 -7.71 -3.96
N GLU A 40 17.75 -8.15 -4.66
CA GLU A 40 17.65 -9.02 -5.82
C GLU A 40 17.09 -10.34 -5.32
N ASN A 41 15.76 -10.45 -5.30
CA ASN A 41 15.12 -11.72 -5.06
C ASN A 41 13.82 -11.81 -5.86
N ASN A 42 13.81 -12.76 -6.79
CA ASN A 42 12.79 -13.08 -7.77
C ASN A 42 12.83 -12.22 -9.06
N SER A 43 13.53 -12.73 -10.08
CA SER A 43 13.69 -12.18 -11.43
C SER A 43 12.38 -12.14 -12.24
N GLN A 44 11.36 -11.47 -11.72
CA GLN A 44 10.12 -11.22 -12.45
C GLN A 44 10.41 -10.11 -13.46
N LYS A 45 10.31 -10.45 -14.74
CA LYS A 45 10.54 -9.48 -15.81
C LYS A 45 9.40 -8.45 -15.78
N VAL A 46 9.76 -7.19 -15.61
CA VAL A 46 8.82 -6.07 -15.70
C VAL A 46 8.45 -5.88 -17.17
N ILE A 47 7.15 -5.87 -17.46
CA ILE A 47 6.59 -5.65 -18.80
C ILE A 47 6.27 -4.16 -18.98
N ALA A 48 5.70 -3.52 -17.96
CA ALA A 48 5.38 -2.10 -17.95
C ALA A 48 5.48 -1.52 -16.52
N ARG A 49 5.61 -0.19 -16.42
CA ARG A 49 5.67 0.55 -15.16
C ARG A 49 4.98 1.90 -15.30
N VAL A 50 4.17 2.26 -14.31
CA VAL A 50 3.57 3.58 -14.12
C VAL A 50 3.84 3.99 -12.67
N ASP A 51 4.72 4.97 -12.48
CA ASP A 51 5.26 5.34 -11.15
C ASP A 51 5.76 4.13 -10.35
N ASP A 52 5.17 3.87 -9.18
CA ASP A 52 5.50 2.77 -8.27
C ASP A 52 4.77 1.45 -8.61
N LYS A 53 3.86 1.47 -9.59
CA LYS A 53 3.11 0.28 -10.03
C LYS A 53 3.84 -0.39 -11.19
N THR A 54 3.97 -1.71 -11.11
CA THR A 54 4.64 -2.51 -12.14
C THR A 54 3.75 -3.65 -12.59
N LEU A 55 3.61 -3.80 -13.91
CA LEU A 55 3.05 -4.99 -14.52
C LEU A 55 4.18 -5.98 -14.84
N THR A 56 4.08 -7.18 -14.29
CA THR A 56 5.09 -8.23 -14.37
C THR A 56 4.65 -9.39 -15.25
N THR A 57 5.62 -10.21 -15.68
CA THR A 57 5.32 -11.47 -16.38
C THR A 57 4.46 -12.43 -15.58
N ASN A 58 4.44 -12.36 -14.24
CA ASN A 58 3.62 -13.26 -13.42
C ASN A 58 2.16 -12.83 -13.43
N GLU A 59 1.89 -11.52 -13.36
CA GLU A 59 0.53 -11.01 -13.53
C GLU A 59 0.01 -11.31 -14.94
N MET A 60 0.88 -11.23 -15.96
CA MET A 60 0.51 -11.63 -17.32
C MET A 60 0.15 -13.12 -17.43
N LYS A 61 0.80 -14.01 -16.67
CA LYS A 61 0.43 -15.43 -16.61
C LYS A 61 -0.92 -15.70 -15.95
N ILE A 62 -1.44 -14.77 -15.15
CA ILE A 62 -2.81 -14.89 -14.62
C ILE A 62 -3.82 -14.66 -15.74
N ILE A 63 -3.51 -13.73 -16.65
CA ILE A 63 -4.37 -13.35 -17.78
C ILE A 63 -4.26 -14.36 -18.92
N ASP A 64 -3.04 -14.79 -19.24
CA ASP A 64 -2.75 -15.78 -20.28
C ASP A 64 -1.88 -16.91 -19.72
N PRO A 65 -2.47 -17.87 -19.00
CA PRO A 65 -1.73 -18.95 -18.34
C PRO A 65 -1.02 -19.87 -19.34
N ASN A 66 -1.52 -19.96 -20.57
CA ASN A 66 -1.03 -20.88 -21.59
C ASN A 66 -0.14 -20.20 -22.64
N GLY A 67 0.08 -18.88 -22.56
CA GLY A 67 0.88 -18.14 -23.54
C GLY A 67 0.26 -18.17 -24.95
N THR A 68 -1.06 -18.14 -25.02
CA THR A 68 -1.84 -18.27 -26.27
C THR A 68 -2.08 -16.95 -26.98
N LEU A 69 -1.89 -15.83 -26.29
CA LEU A 69 -2.13 -14.51 -26.86
C LEU A 69 -1.05 -14.13 -27.85
N THR A 70 -1.48 -13.47 -28.92
CA THR A 70 -0.61 -12.87 -29.92
C THR A 70 0.11 -11.65 -29.35
N ALA A 71 1.20 -11.24 -30.01
CA ALA A 71 1.95 -10.04 -29.61
C ALA A 71 1.08 -8.77 -29.63
N ASP A 72 0.11 -8.67 -30.53
CA ASP A 72 -0.79 -7.53 -30.63
C ASP A 72 -1.85 -7.52 -29.51
N GLU A 73 -2.36 -8.68 -29.11
CA GLU A 73 -3.24 -8.82 -27.95
C GLU A 73 -2.51 -8.48 -26.65
N ILE A 74 -1.28 -8.98 -26.48
CA ILE A 74 -0.44 -8.62 -25.33
C ILE A 74 -0.19 -7.12 -25.30
N ARG A 75 0.14 -6.50 -26.44
CA ARG A 75 0.33 -5.03 -26.51
C ARG A 75 -0.93 -4.29 -26.10
N THR A 76 -2.10 -4.76 -26.52
CA THR A 76 -3.39 -4.15 -26.18
C THR A 76 -3.66 -4.24 -24.68
N ILE A 77 -3.44 -5.40 -24.07
CA ILE A 77 -3.61 -5.59 -22.62
C ILE A 77 -2.67 -4.67 -21.83
N VAL A 78 -1.39 -4.60 -22.24
CA VAL A 78 -0.40 -3.72 -21.59
C VAL A 78 -0.79 -2.25 -21.72
N ASN A 79 -1.22 -1.81 -22.90
CA ASN A 79 -1.65 -0.42 -23.10
C ASN A 79 -2.90 -0.08 -22.27
N ASN A 80 -3.89 -0.98 -22.23
CA ASN A 80 -5.09 -0.80 -21.41
C ASN A 80 -4.72 -0.71 -19.92
N TRP A 81 -3.79 -1.54 -19.46
CA TRP A 81 -3.30 -1.48 -18.08
C TRP A 81 -2.63 -0.14 -17.78
N ILE A 82 -1.74 0.35 -18.66
CA ILE A 82 -1.10 1.67 -18.51
C ILE A 82 -2.15 2.78 -18.44
N GLU A 83 -3.14 2.76 -19.34
CA GLU A 83 -4.21 3.76 -19.36
C GLU A 83 -5.03 3.76 -18.07
N GLN A 84 -5.38 2.57 -17.54
CA GLN A 84 -6.09 2.44 -16.27
C GLN A 84 -5.30 3.05 -15.10
N GLU A 85 -4.00 2.76 -14.99
CA GLU A 85 -3.16 3.33 -13.93
C GLU A 85 -3.07 4.86 -14.03
N LEU A 86 -2.95 5.40 -15.25
CA LEU A 86 -2.96 6.85 -15.46
C LEU A 86 -4.31 7.49 -15.09
N LEU A 87 -5.43 6.84 -15.42
CA LEU A 87 -6.75 7.32 -15.04
C LEU A 87 -6.97 7.31 -13.52
N ILE A 88 -6.47 6.28 -12.82
CA ILE A 88 -6.49 6.20 -11.36
C ILE A 88 -5.71 7.38 -10.78
N LYS A 89 -4.51 7.65 -11.29
CA LYS A 89 -3.69 8.79 -10.85
C LYS A 89 -4.42 10.13 -11.05
N ILE A 90 -5.05 10.34 -12.20
CA ILE A 90 -5.87 11.54 -12.45
C ILE A 90 -7.01 11.63 -11.42
N ALA A 91 -7.66 10.52 -11.07
CA ALA A 91 -8.71 10.50 -10.06
C ALA A 91 -8.20 10.82 -8.65
N GLU A 92 -7.00 10.35 -8.29
CA GLU A 92 -6.32 10.66 -7.03
C GLU A 92 -5.93 12.14 -6.93
N GLU A 93 -5.35 12.70 -7.99
CA GLU A 93 -5.00 14.13 -8.08
C GLU A 93 -6.24 15.02 -7.97
N LYS A 94 -7.38 14.57 -8.51
CA LYS A 94 -8.68 15.24 -8.37
C LYS A 94 -9.35 15.00 -7.02
N GLY A 95 -8.78 14.18 -6.15
CA GLY A 95 -9.34 13.84 -4.84
C GLY A 95 -10.60 12.97 -4.89
N ILE A 96 -10.93 12.38 -6.04
CA ILE A 96 -12.13 11.55 -6.23
C ILE A 96 -12.05 10.30 -5.34
N THR A 97 -10.85 9.72 -5.23
CA THR A 97 -10.60 8.50 -4.44
C THR A 97 -10.82 8.66 -2.94
N ARG A 98 -10.95 9.88 -2.41
CA ARG A 98 -11.11 10.14 -0.98
C ARG A 98 -12.57 10.20 -0.51
N GLY A 99 -13.53 10.16 -1.43
CA GLY A 99 -14.96 10.26 -1.09
C GLY A 99 -15.46 9.03 -0.32
N THR A 100 -16.12 9.24 0.82
CA THR A 100 -16.68 8.16 1.66
C THR A 100 -17.60 7.23 0.87
N LYS A 101 -18.40 7.78 -0.06
CA LYS A 101 -19.27 6.98 -0.93
C LYS A 101 -18.49 6.04 -1.83
N LEU A 102 -17.43 6.51 -2.48
CA LEU A 102 -16.61 5.68 -3.37
C LEU A 102 -15.86 4.60 -2.57
N GLN A 103 -15.31 4.96 -1.41
CA GLN A 103 -14.66 3.99 -0.52
C GLN A 103 -15.62 2.88 -0.08
N TRP A 104 -16.85 3.25 0.28
CA TRP A 104 -17.89 2.25 0.59
C TRP A 104 -18.19 1.34 -0.62
N GLN A 105 -18.30 1.89 -1.83
CA GLN A 105 -18.51 1.08 -3.05
C GLN A 105 -17.34 0.13 -3.34
N ILE A 106 -16.09 0.57 -3.11
CA ILE A 106 -14.90 -0.27 -3.28
C ILE A 106 -14.90 -1.41 -2.27
N GLU A 107 -15.17 -1.15 -1.00
CA GLU A 107 -15.20 -2.19 0.03
C GLU A 107 -16.34 -3.19 -0.18
N GLU A 108 -17.51 -2.74 -0.65
CA GLU A 108 -18.62 -3.64 -1.01
C GLU A 108 -18.23 -4.56 -2.19
N ALA A 109 -17.69 -4.00 -3.26
CA ALA A 109 -17.24 -4.78 -4.43
C ALA A 109 -16.14 -5.77 -4.05
N LYS A 110 -15.21 -5.37 -3.17
CA LYS A 110 -14.16 -6.23 -2.65
C LYS A 110 -14.74 -7.37 -1.81
N ALA A 111 -15.72 -7.10 -0.95
CA ALA A 111 -16.40 -8.12 -0.16
C ALA A 111 -17.08 -9.15 -1.05
N GLU A 112 -17.76 -8.71 -2.11
CA GLU A 112 -18.41 -9.61 -3.09
C GLU A 112 -17.39 -10.55 -3.75
N VAL A 113 -16.28 -10.01 -4.25
CA VAL A 113 -15.21 -10.82 -4.87
C VAL A 113 -14.67 -11.87 -3.90
N ILE A 114 -14.41 -11.49 -2.65
CA ILE A 114 -13.90 -12.40 -1.61
C ILE A 114 -14.91 -13.50 -1.29
N ILE A 115 -16.18 -13.15 -1.09
CA ILE A 115 -17.25 -14.11 -0.80
C ILE A 115 -17.38 -15.12 -1.95
N ASN A 116 -17.32 -14.64 -3.19
CA ASN A 116 -17.45 -15.49 -4.36
C ASN A 116 -16.26 -16.46 -4.48
N GLU A 117 -15.04 -15.97 -4.24
CA GLU A 117 -13.84 -16.81 -4.26
C GLU A 117 -13.83 -17.84 -3.13
N LEU A 118 -14.26 -17.45 -1.93
CA LEU A 118 -14.45 -18.38 -0.80
C LEU A 118 -15.45 -19.48 -1.18
N GLY A 119 -16.57 -19.11 -1.78
CA GLY A 119 -17.57 -20.05 -2.27
C GLY A 119 -17.00 -21.06 -3.27
N LYS A 120 -16.17 -20.63 -4.21
CA LYS A 120 -15.48 -21.52 -5.16
C LYS A 120 -14.57 -22.51 -4.43
N GLN A 121 -13.72 -22.03 -3.52
CA GLN A 121 -12.78 -22.87 -2.78
C GLN A 121 -13.49 -23.95 -1.94
N ILE A 122 -14.63 -23.61 -1.35
CA ILE A 122 -15.41 -24.55 -0.55
C ILE A 122 -16.07 -25.60 -1.44
N ARG A 123 -16.63 -25.21 -2.59
CA ARG A 123 -17.21 -26.16 -3.56
C ARG A 123 -16.19 -27.18 -4.06
N VAL A 124 -14.96 -26.75 -4.34
CA VAL A 124 -13.87 -27.66 -4.76
C VAL A 124 -13.52 -28.68 -3.68
N ARG A 125 -13.66 -28.32 -2.40
CA ARG A 125 -13.35 -29.20 -1.25
C ARG A 125 -14.51 -30.07 -0.78
N SER A 126 -15.74 -29.75 -1.18
CA SER A 126 -16.95 -30.41 -0.67
C SER A 126 -17.44 -31.46 -1.66
N ASN A 127 -17.99 -32.56 -1.16
CA ASN A 127 -18.54 -33.62 -2.02
C ASN A 127 -19.96 -33.28 -2.50
N SER A 128 -20.59 -32.26 -1.93
CA SER A 128 -21.92 -31.77 -2.32
C SER A 128 -22.12 -30.29 -1.97
N GLU A 129 -23.08 -29.63 -2.62
CA GLU A 129 -23.47 -28.26 -2.29
C GLU A 129 -24.04 -28.13 -0.86
N THR A 130 -24.76 -29.16 -0.38
CA THR A 130 -25.30 -29.18 0.98
C THR A 130 -24.20 -29.22 2.04
N GLU A 131 -23.13 -29.98 1.80
CA GLU A 131 -21.95 -30.04 2.67
C GLU A 131 -21.22 -28.69 2.68
N ALA A 132 -21.01 -28.08 1.50
CA ALA A 132 -20.42 -26.74 1.37
C ALA A 132 -21.18 -25.69 2.19
N ARG A 133 -22.53 -25.67 2.08
CA ARG A 133 -23.38 -24.76 2.86
C ARG A 133 -23.25 -24.99 4.35
N ARG A 134 -23.21 -26.24 4.82
CA ARG A 134 -23.02 -26.56 6.25
C ARG A 134 -21.68 -26.10 6.78
N LEU A 135 -20.60 -26.25 6.00
CA LEU A 135 -19.27 -25.78 6.38
C LEU A 135 -19.21 -24.25 6.51
N ILE A 136 -19.78 -23.53 5.54
CA ILE A 136 -19.87 -22.06 5.58
C ILE A 136 -20.66 -21.60 6.81
N GLU A 137 -21.85 -22.16 7.02
CA GLU A 137 -22.71 -21.77 8.14
C GLU A 137 -22.02 -22.06 9.49
N GLY A 138 -21.35 -23.21 9.60
CA GLY A 138 -20.60 -23.57 10.80
C GLY A 138 -19.47 -22.58 11.13
N GLU A 139 -18.70 -22.16 10.13
CA GLU A 139 -17.64 -21.15 10.33
C GLU A 139 -18.22 -19.76 10.59
N LEU A 140 -19.30 -19.39 9.91
CA LEU A 140 -20.00 -18.13 10.14
C LEU A 140 -20.49 -18.03 11.59
N GLU A 141 -21.10 -19.09 12.12
CA GLU A 141 -21.56 -19.13 13.51
C GLU A 141 -20.42 -19.08 14.52
N LYS A 142 -19.28 -19.74 14.24
CA LYS A 142 -18.07 -19.61 15.07
C LYS A 142 -17.56 -18.16 15.08
N MET A 143 -17.53 -17.51 13.92
CA MET A 143 -17.07 -16.13 13.77
C MET A 143 -18.02 -15.15 14.46
N LYS A 144 -19.34 -15.31 14.32
CA LYS A 144 -20.35 -14.52 15.04
C LYS A 144 -20.17 -14.60 16.55
N LYS A 145 -19.90 -15.79 17.10
CA LYS A 145 -19.67 -15.98 18.54
C LYS A 145 -18.40 -15.32 19.06
N ARG A 146 -17.37 -15.22 18.23
CA ARG A 146 -16.07 -14.63 18.59
C ARG A 146 -15.99 -13.13 18.33
N SER A 147 -16.87 -12.62 17.47
CA SER A 147 -16.86 -11.22 17.06
C SER A 147 -17.89 -10.42 17.87
N ARG A 148 -17.51 -9.20 18.27
CA ARG A 148 -18.47 -8.24 18.81
C ARG A 148 -19.26 -7.66 17.65
N ILE A 149 -20.50 -8.12 17.46
CA ILE A 149 -21.40 -7.62 16.41
C ILE A 149 -22.33 -6.58 17.05
N GLU A 150 -22.26 -5.35 16.56
CA GLU A 150 -23.17 -4.28 16.93
C GLU A 150 -23.99 -3.90 15.70
N ALA A 151 -25.30 -4.06 15.79
CA ALA A 151 -26.23 -3.66 14.74
C ALA A 151 -27.29 -2.75 15.36
N ALA A 152 -27.56 -1.62 14.72
CA ALA A 152 -28.59 -0.67 15.13
C ALA A 152 -29.67 -0.55 14.04
N PRO A 153 -30.45 -1.63 13.78
CA PRO A 153 -31.40 -1.67 12.66
C PRO A 153 -32.47 -0.56 12.73
N TRP A 154 -32.79 -0.07 13.94
CA TRP A 154 -33.73 1.02 14.17
C TRP A 154 -33.27 2.40 13.66
N LEU A 155 -32.01 2.53 13.22
CA LEU A 155 -31.49 3.77 12.63
C LEU A 155 -31.65 3.82 11.10
N VAL A 156 -32.05 2.72 10.46
CA VAL A 156 -32.34 2.67 9.03
C VAL A 156 -33.82 3.01 8.84
N LYS A 157 -34.10 4.22 8.36
CA LYS A 157 -35.45 4.72 8.03
C LYS A 157 -35.79 4.51 6.56
#